data_AF-A0A817QPB9-F1
#
_entry.id   AF-A0A817QPB9-F1
#
_cell.length_a   1.000
_cell.length_b   1.000
_cell.length_c   1.000
_cell.angle_alpha   90.00
_cell.angle_beta   90.00
_cell.angle_gamma   90.00
#
_symmetry.space_group_name_H-M   'P 1'
#
loop_
_entity.id
_entity.type
_entity.pdbx_description
1 polymer ?
#
loop_
_entity_poly.entity_id
_entity_poly.type
_entity_poly.pdbx_seq_one_letter_code
_entity_poly.pdbx_strand_id
1 'polypeptide(L)'
;MCSTKLATAWAIGADVTTVYPDEAGYTVTSDMGSRYFMIKMHYDNPRQTSNLRDSSGIRFYLANELRKYDLGYVLFGTLSRPTSIAIPPKAEQFIVDSYCPPEATR
;
A
#
# COMPACT_ATOMS: atom_id res chain seq x y z
N MET A 1 -10.08 -15.45 -7.23
CA MET A 1 -8.96 -14.55 -6.87
C MET A 1 -8.94 -14.40 -5.36
N CYS A 2 -7.79 -14.61 -4.69
CA CYS A 2 -7.65 -14.24 -3.28
C CYS A 2 -7.54 -12.71 -3.18
N SER A 3 -8.54 -12.06 -2.58
CA SER A 3 -8.49 -10.63 -2.30
C SER A 3 -7.62 -10.40 -1.08
N THR A 4 -6.46 -9.78 -1.25
CA THR A 4 -5.59 -9.36 -0.13
C THR A 4 -5.95 -7.92 0.23
N LYS A 5 -6.30 -7.66 1.49
CA LYS A 5 -6.54 -6.31 1.98
C LYS A 5 -5.21 -5.64 2.36
N LEU A 6 -5.04 -4.38 1.98
CA LEU A 6 -3.87 -3.59 2.36
C LEU A 6 -4.05 -3.13 3.82
N ALA A 7 -3.13 -3.52 4.70
CA ALA A 7 -3.10 -3.06 6.08
C ALA A 7 -2.29 -1.76 6.24
N THR A 8 -1.15 -1.66 5.54
CA THR A 8 -0.29 -0.48 5.56
C THR A 8 0.73 -0.55 4.42
N ALA A 9 1.31 0.60 4.07
CA ALA A 9 2.39 0.73 3.10
C ALA A 9 3.39 1.79 3.58
N TRP A 10 4.66 1.59 3.24
CA TRP A 10 5.74 2.54 3.51
C TRP A 10 6.59 2.73 2.26
N ALA A 11 7.09 3.94 2.05
CA ALA A 11 8.00 4.30 0.97
C ALA A 11 9.11 5.21 1.50
N ILE A 12 10.22 5.28 0.75
CA ILE A 12 11.38 6.11 1.09
C ILE A 12 10.95 7.56 1.28
N GLY A 13 11.39 8.19 2.39
CA GLY A 13 11.08 9.58 2.72
C GLY A 13 9.75 9.78 3.45
N ALA A 14 8.96 8.72 3.66
CA ALA A 14 7.80 8.82 4.53
C ALA A 14 8.24 8.89 6.01
N ASP A 15 7.71 9.89 6.73
CA ASP A 15 7.77 9.93 8.20
C ASP A 15 7.02 8.72 8.79
N VAL A 16 7.17 8.42 10.09
CA VAL A 16 6.55 7.26 10.78
C VAL A 16 5.13 7.06 10.27
N THR A 17 4.98 6.09 9.38
CA THR A 17 3.92 6.12 8.38
C THR A 17 2.58 5.80 8.99
N THR A 18 1.67 6.77 8.90
CA THR A 18 0.22 6.63 9.13
C THR A 18 -0.15 6.50 10.61
N VAL A 19 -0.21 7.63 11.32
CA VAL A 19 -1.04 7.69 12.52
C VAL A 19 -2.47 7.51 12.05
N TYR A 20 -3.05 6.36 12.34
CA TYR A 20 -4.48 6.16 12.13
C TYR A 20 -5.25 7.20 12.96
N PRO A 21 -6.22 7.91 12.38
CA PRO A 21 -6.98 8.92 13.12
C PRO A 21 -7.69 8.24 14.29
N ASP A 22 -7.82 8.93 15.42
CA ASP A 22 -8.26 8.32 16.69
C ASP A 22 -9.58 7.55 16.57
N GLU A 23 -10.46 7.99 15.68
CA GLU A 23 -11.76 7.39 15.40
C GLU A 23 -11.74 6.14 14.49
N ALA A 24 -10.63 5.85 13.79
CA ALA A 24 -10.56 4.75 12.82
C ALA A 24 -9.32 3.85 12.97
N GLY A 25 -9.43 2.58 12.64
CA GLY A 25 -8.31 1.63 12.69
C GLY A 25 -8.46 0.46 11.74
N TYR A 26 -7.35 -0.18 11.39
CA TYR A 26 -7.39 -1.44 10.64
C TYR A 26 -7.83 -2.57 11.57
N THR A 27 -9.00 -3.13 11.32
CA THR A 27 -9.59 -4.16 12.18
C THR A 27 -8.78 -5.45 12.16
N VAL A 28 -8.50 -5.99 13.34
CA VAL A 28 -7.76 -7.25 13.54
C VAL A 28 -8.51 -8.10 14.55
N THR A 29 -9.37 -8.99 14.05
CA THR A 29 -10.24 -9.84 14.88
C THR A 29 -10.15 -11.31 14.45
N SER A 30 -10.54 -12.22 15.34
CA SER A 30 -10.46 -13.67 15.10
C SER A 30 -11.42 -14.19 14.03
N ASP A 31 -12.49 -13.43 13.75
CA ASP A 31 -13.51 -13.71 12.74
C ASP A 31 -13.15 -13.11 11.36
N MET A 32 -12.01 -12.42 11.23
CA MET A 32 -11.58 -11.94 9.93
C MET A 32 -11.31 -13.09 8.95
N GLY A 33 -11.80 -12.94 7.72
CA GLY A 33 -11.49 -13.85 6.62
C GLY A 33 -9.99 -13.92 6.26
N SER A 34 -9.19 -12.96 6.73
CA SER A 34 -7.73 -12.92 6.58
C SER A 34 -7.05 -13.18 7.93
N ARG A 35 -6.48 -14.38 8.11
CA ARG A 35 -5.83 -14.79 9.36
C ARG A 35 -4.33 -14.47 9.45
N TYR A 36 -3.76 -13.96 8.37
CA TYR A 36 -2.32 -13.75 8.24
C TYR A 36 -2.02 -12.38 7.67
N PHE A 37 -0.95 -11.78 8.16
CA PHE A 37 -0.31 -10.64 7.50
C PHE A 37 0.74 -11.14 6.53
N MET A 38 0.76 -10.57 5.33
CA MET A 38 1.80 -10.77 4.34
C MET A 38 2.57 -9.47 4.20
N ILE A 39 3.89 -9.50 4.47
CA ILE A 39 4.77 -8.39 4.14
C ILE A 39 5.35 -8.59 2.74
N LYS A 40 5.27 -7.54 1.91
CA LYS A 40 5.96 -7.47 0.62
C LYS A 40 7.04 -6.40 0.73
N MET A 41 8.30 -6.79 0.55
CA MET A 41 9.46 -5.90 0.64
C MET A 41 10.07 -5.70 -0.74
N HIS A 42 10.41 -4.46 -1.07
CA HIS A 42 11.14 -4.12 -2.29
C HIS A 42 12.60 -3.79 -1.94
N TYR A 43 13.55 -4.56 -2.48
CA TYR A 43 14.98 -4.31 -2.33
C TYR A 43 15.55 -3.77 -3.63
N ASP A 44 16.12 -2.57 -3.58
CA ASP A 44 16.95 -2.04 -4.66
C ASP A 44 18.43 -2.39 -4.36
N ASN A 45 18.99 -3.34 -5.10
CA ASN A 45 20.37 -3.83 -4.93
C ASN A 45 21.22 -3.59 -6.19
N PRO A 46 21.52 -2.34 -6.56
CA PRO A 46 22.21 -2.01 -7.80
C PRO A 46 23.65 -2.54 -7.85
N ARG A 47 24.28 -2.73 -6.68
CA ARG A 47 25.64 -3.29 -6.55
C ARG A 47 25.67 -4.82 -6.56
N GLN A 48 24.51 -5.47 -6.60
CA GLN A 48 24.36 -6.94 -6.57
C GLN A 48 25.15 -7.60 -5.43
N THR A 49 25.16 -6.94 -4.26
CA THR A 49 25.93 -7.43 -3.11
C THR A 49 25.30 -8.73 -2.61
N SER A 50 26.13 -9.76 -2.46
CA SER A 50 25.71 -11.07 -1.96
C SER A 50 25.83 -11.16 -0.44
N ASN A 51 25.19 -12.17 0.15
CA ASN A 51 25.26 -12.49 1.58
C ASN A 51 24.80 -11.36 2.53
N LEU A 52 23.95 -10.45 2.03
CA LEU A 52 23.28 -9.47 2.87
C LEU A 52 22.20 -10.16 3.70
N ARG A 53 22.18 -9.89 5.00
CA ARG A 53 21.12 -10.29 5.91
C ARG A 53 20.33 -9.06 6.31
N ASP A 54 19.04 -9.08 6.01
CA ASP A 54 18.10 -8.05 6.41
C ASP A 54 17.10 -8.61 7.43
N SER A 55 16.66 -7.74 8.34
CA SER A 55 15.58 -8.00 9.29
C SER A 55 14.65 -6.80 9.40
N SER A 56 14.45 -6.09 8.28
CA SER A 56 13.52 -4.98 8.18
C SER A 56 12.09 -5.48 8.28
N GLY A 57 11.17 -4.59 8.63
CA GLY A 57 9.77 -4.94 8.77
C GLY A 57 8.91 -3.76 9.19
N ILE A 58 7.69 -4.08 9.61
CA ILE A 58 6.68 -3.12 10.05
C ILE A 58 6.25 -3.48 11.46
N ARG A 59 6.13 -2.47 12.33
CA ARG A 59 5.59 -2.62 13.68
C ARG A 59 4.14 -2.15 13.72
N PHE A 60 3.25 -3.01 14.19
CA PHE A 60 1.86 -2.67 14.47
C PHE A 60 1.69 -2.38 15.96
N TYR A 61 0.91 -1.34 16.28
CA TYR A 61 0.42 -1.08 17.62
C TYR A 61 -1.07 -1.41 17.65
N LEU A 62 -1.44 -2.38 18.50
CA LEU A 62 -2.82 -2.87 18.58
C LEU A 62 -3.56 -2.17 19.71
N ALA A 63 -4.82 -1.83 19.45
CA ALA A 63 -5.77 -1.42 20.49
C ALA A 63 -6.51 -2.65 21.02
N ASN A 64 -6.94 -2.59 22.28
CA ASN A 64 -7.72 -3.66 22.91
C ASN A 64 -9.21 -3.62 22.53
N GLU A 65 -9.68 -2.50 21.99
CA GLU A 65 -11.07 -2.27 21.60
C GLU A 65 -11.14 -1.77 20.16
N LEU A 66 -12.25 -2.06 19.49
CA LEU A 66 -12.51 -1.56 18.15
C LEU A 66 -12.74 -0.06 18.16
N ARG A 67 -12.16 0.64 17.17
CA ARG A 67 -12.44 2.06 16.94
C ARG A 67 -13.81 2.23 16.28
N LYS A 68 -14.29 3.47 16.22
CA LYS A 68 -15.62 3.81 15.68
C LYS A 68 -15.78 3.43 14.21
N TYR A 69 -14.71 3.54 13.43
CA TYR A 69 -14.71 3.29 11.99
C TYR A 69 -13.62 2.30 11.58
N ASP A 70 -13.92 1.46 10.59
CA ASP A 70 -12.91 0.63 9.92
C ASP A 70 -12.07 1.50 8.98
N LEU A 71 -10.75 1.37 9.07
CA LEU A 71 -9.83 2.00 8.14
C LEU A 71 -9.80 1.23 6.82
N GLY A 72 -9.94 1.97 5.71
CA GLY A 72 -9.79 1.44 4.36
C GLY A 72 -8.79 2.25 3.54
N TYR A 73 -8.24 1.60 2.51
CA TYR A 73 -7.37 2.25 1.52
C TYR A 73 -8.07 2.21 0.16
N VAL A 74 -8.02 3.32 -0.57
CA VAL A 74 -8.41 3.39 -1.98
C VAL A 74 -7.19 3.70 -2.81
N LEU A 75 -6.89 2.84 -3.77
CA LEU A 75 -5.81 3.04 -4.73
C LEU A 75 -6.37 3.68 -5.99
N PHE A 76 -5.88 4.86 -6.34
CA PHE A 76 -6.20 5.56 -7.58
C PHE A 76 -4.99 5.57 -8.51
N GLY A 77 -5.27 5.51 -9.82
CA GLY A 77 -4.25 5.54 -10.86
C GLY A 77 -4.51 4.47 -11.91
N THR A 78 -3.49 4.20 -12.71
CA THR A 78 -3.53 3.16 -13.73
C THR A 78 -2.82 1.90 -13.26
N LEU A 79 -3.31 0.75 -13.70
CA LEU A 79 -2.68 -0.54 -13.40
C LEU A 79 -1.31 -0.59 -14.07
N SER A 80 -0.28 -1.03 -13.35
CA SER A 80 1.08 -1.22 -13.89
C SER A 80 1.10 -2.33 -14.94
N ARG A 81 0.76 -1.99 -16.19
CA ARG A 81 0.95 -2.82 -17.37
C ARG A 81 1.88 -2.10 -18.35
N PRO A 82 2.67 -2.83 -19.17
CA PRO A 82 3.60 -2.21 -20.11
C PRO A 82 2.97 -1.20 -21.08
N THR A 83 1.66 -1.31 -21.31
CA THR A 83 0.89 -0.46 -22.22
C THR A 83 0.01 0.58 -21.52
N SER A 84 0.02 0.65 -20.18
CA SER A 84 -0.86 1.55 -19.42
C SER A 84 -0.38 3.00 -19.40
N ILE A 85 0.94 3.22 -19.43
CA ILE A 85 1.57 4.54 -19.52
C ILE A 85 2.76 4.40 -20.46
N ALA A 86 2.82 5.23 -21.50
CA ALA A 86 3.96 5.31 -22.41
C ALA A 86 4.44 6.76 -22.49
N ILE A 87 5.53 7.06 -21.78
CA ILE A 87 6.16 8.40 -21.80
C ILE A 87 7.17 8.44 -22.96
N PRO A 88 7.03 9.36 -23.93
CA PRO A 88 7.97 9.47 -25.04
C PRO A 88 9.39 9.83 -24.57
N PRO A 89 10.44 9.25 -25.19
CA PRO A 89 11.81 9.65 -24.91
C PRO A 89 12.02 11.15 -25.15
N LYS A 90 12.76 11.81 -24.25
CA LYS A 90 13.08 13.26 -24.31
C LYS A 90 11.89 14.21 -24.18
N ALA A 91 10.70 13.74 -23.78
CA ALA A 91 9.63 14.64 -23.42
C ALA A 91 10.05 15.51 -22.22
N GLU A 92 10.01 16.83 -22.37
CA GLU A 92 10.29 17.76 -21.27
C GLU A 92 9.18 17.69 -20.21
N GLN A 93 7.94 17.44 -20.64
CA GLN A 93 6.78 17.23 -19.78
C GLN A 93 5.81 16.25 -20.44
N PHE A 94 5.20 15.37 -19.64
CA PHE A 94 4.14 14.47 -20.07
C PHE A 94 3.13 14.31 -18.93
N ILE A 95 1.85 14.53 -19.22
CA ILE A 95 0.77 14.47 -18.21
C ILE A 95 0.05 13.12 -18.34
N VAL A 96 -0.15 12.45 -17.22
CA VAL A 96 -0.91 11.20 -17.12
C VAL A 96 -2.13 11.46 -16.25
N ASP A 97 -3.31 11.42 -16.88
CA ASP A 97 -4.58 11.57 -16.17
C ASP A 97 -5.20 10.20 -15.88
N SER A 98 -5.84 10.08 -14.72
CA SER A 98 -6.59 8.89 -14.31
C SER A 98 -7.88 9.34 -13.64
N TYR A 99 -9.00 8.68 -13.93
CA TYR A 99 -10.31 9.04 -13.42
C TYR A 99 -11.00 7.85 -12.76
N CYS A 100 -11.76 8.14 -11.70
CA CYS A 100 -12.72 7.20 -11.14
C CYS A 100 -14.10 7.55 -11.72
N PRO A 101 -14.69 6.69 -12.57
CA PRO A 101 -15.98 6.99 -13.19
C PRO A 101 -17.10 7.02 -12.13
N PRO A 102 -18.16 7.84 -12.28
CA PRO A 102 -19.23 7.95 -11.30
C PRO A 102 -19.87 6.60 -10.92
N GLU A 103 -19.94 5.68 -11.88
CA GLU A 103 -20.48 4.31 -11.71
C GLU A 103 -19.66 3.48 -10.72
N ALA A 104 -18.39 3.82 -10.47
CA ALA A 104 -17.53 3.14 -9.50
C ALA A 104 -17.68 3.69 -8.06
N THR A 105 -18.49 4.73 -7.87
CA THR A 105 -18.70 5.40 -6.57
C THR A 105 -20.17 5.50 -6.14
N ARG A 106 -21.10 5.03 -6.97
CA ARG A 106 -22.54 5.01 -6.71
C ARG A 106 -23.00 3.69 -6.11
#